data_AF-A0A257TKR0-F1
#
_entry.id   AF-A0A257TKR0-F1
#
_cell.length_a   1.000
_cell.length_b   1.000
_cell.length_c   1.000
_cell.angle_alpha   90.00
_cell.angle_beta   90.00
_cell.angle_gamma   90.00
#
_symmetry.space_group_name_H-M   'P 1'
#
loop_
_entity.id
_entity.type
_entity.pdbx_description
1 polymer ?
#
loop_
_entity_poly.entity_id
_entity_poly.type
_entity_poly.pdbx_seq_one_letter_code
_entity_poly.pdbx_strand_id
1 'polypeptide(L)'
;MGPGRFCRCCAKGRAAGRAFYVLGVCVMATVSVVCDFQQIGETAGVIWRLLDERGPLSMAQVVKQSGEPRDLVMLALGWLAREDKVAIDGESRGRTVSLRE
;
A
#
# COMPACT_ATOMS: atom_id res chain seq x y z
N MET A 1 -0.90 -22.76 -39.76
CA MET A 1 -0.21 -21.64 -39.09
C MET A 1 -1.13 -20.45 -38.99
N GLY A 2 -1.61 -20.11 -37.79
CA GLY A 2 -2.29 -18.83 -37.50
C GLY A 2 -1.52 -18.10 -36.39
N PRO A 3 -1.44 -16.76 -36.40
CA PRO A 3 -0.61 -16.02 -35.44
C PRO A 3 -1.18 -16.16 -34.03
N GLY A 4 -0.37 -16.70 -33.12
CA GLY A 4 -0.69 -16.85 -31.71
C GLY A 4 -1.04 -15.50 -31.08
N ARG A 5 -2.18 -15.45 -30.40
CA ARG A 5 -2.63 -14.28 -29.64
C ARG A 5 -1.76 -14.17 -28.39
N PHE A 6 -0.66 -13.42 -28.49
CA PHE A 6 0.12 -13.03 -27.33
C PHE A 6 -0.73 -12.10 -26.45
N CYS A 7 -1.05 -12.56 -25.23
CA CYS A 7 -1.75 -11.76 -24.23
C CYS A 7 -0.83 -10.63 -23.76
N ARG A 8 -1.26 -9.39 -23.96
CA ARG A 8 -0.47 -8.16 -23.83
C ARG A 8 -0.22 -7.72 -22.37
N CYS A 9 -0.45 -8.58 -21.39
CA CYS A 9 -0.37 -8.24 -19.97
C CYS A 9 1.03 -8.32 -19.35
N CYS A 10 2.02 -8.94 -20.01
CA CYS A 10 3.32 -9.24 -19.38
C CYS A 10 4.42 -8.16 -19.60
N ALA A 11 4.07 -6.97 -20.09
CA ALA A 11 5.07 -6.01 -20.60
C ALA A 11 5.49 -4.89 -19.63
N LYS A 12 5.11 -4.92 -18.34
CA LYS A 12 5.62 -3.94 -17.35
C LYS A 12 6.09 -4.66 -16.09
N GLY A 13 7.40 -4.93 -16.05
CA GLY A 13 8.04 -5.73 -15.01
C GLY A 13 8.33 -5.02 -13.70
N ARG A 14 8.54 -5.83 -12.66
CA ARG A 14 9.75 -5.83 -11.81
C ARG A 14 9.71 -7.01 -10.84
N ALA A 15 10.90 -7.56 -10.61
CA ALA A 15 11.31 -8.40 -9.47
C ALA A 15 10.77 -9.84 -9.38
N ALA A 16 11.59 -10.77 -9.86
CA ALA A 16 12.03 -11.99 -9.15
C ALA A 16 11.15 -12.49 -7.98
N GLY A 17 10.01 -13.10 -8.29
CA GLY A 17 9.35 -14.08 -7.42
C GLY A 17 9.29 -15.40 -8.17
N ARG A 18 9.65 -16.52 -7.52
CA ARG A 18 9.53 -17.86 -8.11
C ARG A 18 8.05 -18.12 -8.40
N ALA A 19 7.64 -17.96 -9.65
CA ALA A 19 6.31 -18.35 -10.09
C ALA A 19 6.24 -19.88 -10.13
N PHE A 20 5.51 -20.50 -9.20
CA PHE A 20 5.20 -21.92 -9.25
C PHE A 20 3.90 -22.10 -10.05
N TYR A 21 3.98 -22.89 -11.13
CA TYR A 21 2.79 -23.35 -11.86
C TYR A 21 2.28 -24.63 -11.19
N VAL A 22 1.13 -24.57 -10.52
CA VAL A 22 0.41 -25.75 -10.07
C VAL A 22 -0.89 -25.82 -10.87
N LEU A 23 -1.11 -26.93 -11.58
CA LEU A 23 -2.35 -27.24 -12.33
C LEU A 23 -2.80 -26.17 -13.35
N GLY A 24 -1.87 -25.48 -14.01
CA GLY A 24 -2.20 -24.53 -15.09
C GLY A 24 -2.81 -23.21 -14.61
N VAL A 25 -2.81 -22.94 -13.31
CA VAL A 25 -3.22 -21.66 -12.71
C VAL A 25 -1.96 -20.90 -12.29
N CYS A 26 -1.86 -19.63 -12.67
CA CYS A 26 -0.84 -18.73 -12.16
C CYS A 26 -1.22 -18.34 -10.73
N VAL A 27 -0.74 -19.10 -9.75
CA VAL A 27 -0.91 -18.76 -8.34
C VAL A 27 0.09 -17.63 -8.05
N MET A 28 -0.39 -16.39 -8.10
CA MET A 28 0.32 -15.29 -7.45
C MET A 28 0.34 -15.62 -5.96
N ALA A 29 1.53 -15.63 -5.34
CA ALA A 29 1.64 -15.75 -3.89
C ALA A 29 0.77 -14.64 -3.28
N THR A 30 -0.39 -15.01 -2.75
CA THR A 30 -1.23 -14.09 -1.99
C THR A 30 -0.46 -13.83 -0.71
N VAL A 31 0.13 -12.63 -0.58
CA VAL A 31 0.61 -12.14 0.71
C VAL A 31 -0.58 -12.18 1.64
N SER A 32 -0.55 -13.11 2.60
CA SER A 32 -1.51 -13.14 3.69
C SER A 32 -1.32 -11.85 4.47
N VAL A 33 -2.18 -10.85 4.24
CA VAL A 33 -2.26 -9.67 5.10
C VAL A 33 -2.87 -10.14 6.41
N VAL A 34 -2.03 -10.66 7.31
CA VAL A 34 -2.43 -10.89 8.70
C VAL A 34 -2.64 -9.53 9.37
N CYS A 35 -3.80 -9.36 9.98
CA CYS A 35 -4.20 -8.19 10.75
C CYS A 35 -3.60 -8.30 12.18
N ASP A 36 -2.28 -8.30 12.28
CA ASP A 36 -1.65 -8.20 13.59
C ASP A 36 -1.64 -6.73 14.03
N PHE A 37 -2.19 -6.45 15.21
CA PHE A 37 -2.29 -5.09 15.73
C PHE A 37 -0.91 -4.46 15.97
N GLN A 38 0.12 -5.27 16.23
CA GLN A 38 1.48 -4.82 16.44
C GLN A 38 2.06 -4.31 15.12
N GLN A 39 1.85 -5.03 14.02
CA GLN A 39 2.29 -4.60 12.69
C GLN A 39 1.59 -3.29 12.27
N ILE A 40 0.29 -3.15 12.55
CA ILE A 40 -0.44 -1.91 12.30
C ILE A 40 0.15 -0.75 13.10
N GLY A 41 0.47 -0.97 14.38
CA GLY A 41 1.08 0.03 15.25
C GLY A 41 2.49 0.43 14.81
N GLU A 42 3.32 -0.52 14.40
CA GLU A 42 4.66 -0.27 13.85
C GLU A 42 4.56 0.55 12.56
N THR A 43 3.70 0.16 11.62
CA THR A 43 3.46 0.91 10.39
C THR A 43 2.90 2.31 10.67
N ALA A 44 2.02 2.46 11.67
CA ALA A 44 1.50 3.76 12.09
C ALA A 44 2.62 4.68 12.60
N GLY A 45 3.57 4.16 13.37
CA GLY A 45 4.76 4.91 13.79
C GLY A 45 5.63 5.36 12.63
N VAL A 46 5.82 4.50 11.62
CA VAL A 46 6.54 4.85 10.38
C VAL A 46 5.83 5.96 9.61
N ILE A 47 4.51 5.85 9.42
CA ILE A 47 3.71 6.87 8.72
C ILE A 47 3.73 8.20 9.48
N TRP A 48 3.64 8.16 10.81
CA TRP A 48 3.66 9.37 11.63
C TRP A 48 4.98 10.13 11.46
N ARG A 49 6.12 9.43 11.57
CA ARG A 49 7.45 10.02 11.32
C ARG A 49 7.59 10.55 9.90
N LEU A 50 7.05 9.83 8.92
CA LEU A 50 7.09 10.25 7.52
C LEU A 50 6.35 11.59 7.32
N LEU A 51 5.18 11.76 7.94
CA LEU A 51 4.40 12.99 7.88
C LEU A 51 5.04 14.12 8.70
N ASP A 52 5.72 13.80 9.80
CA ASP A 52 6.50 14.76 10.60
C ASP A 52 7.69 15.33 9.80
N GLU A 53 8.45 14.45 9.14
CA GLU A 53 9.65 14.82 8.38
C GLU A 53 9.31 15.54 7.06
N ARG A 54 8.20 15.18 6.40
CA ARG A 54 7.87 15.66 5.04
C ARG A 54 6.69 16.60 4.96
N GLY A 55 5.93 16.74 6.04
CA GLY A 55 4.68 17.48 6.07
C GLY A 55 3.50 16.76 5.40
N PRO A 56 2.46 17.50 4.99
CA PRO A 56 1.26 16.94 4.39
C PRO A 56 1.54 16.19 3.08
N LEU A 57 1.01 14.97 2.97
CA LEU A 57 1.21 14.10 1.81
C LEU A 57 -0.13 13.55 1.29
N SER A 58 -0.23 13.33 -0.03
CA SER A 58 -1.37 12.61 -0.58
C SER A 58 -1.36 11.13 -0.17
N MET A 59 -2.53 10.49 -0.10
CA MET A 59 -2.64 9.04 0.19
C MET A 59 -1.75 8.18 -0.70
N ALA A 60 -1.63 8.51 -1.99
CA ALA A 60 -0.77 7.79 -2.93
C ALA A 60 0.73 7.94 -2.58
N GLN A 61 1.12 9.13 -2.13
CA GLN A 61 2.48 9.41 -1.67
C GLN A 61 2.80 8.70 -0.36
N VAL A 62 1.86 8.64 0.59
CA VAL A 62 2.04 7.90 1.85
C VAL A 62 2.27 6.42 1.57
N VAL A 63 1.46 5.78 0.71
CA VAL A 63 1.65 4.37 0.32
C VAL A 63 2.99 4.16 -0.38
N LYS A 64 3.36 5.05 -1.32
CA LYS A 64 4.61 4.93 -2.06
C LYS A 64 5.86 5.08 -1.16
N GLN A 65 5.79 5.94 -0.16
CA GLN A 65 6.95 6.29 0.67
C GLN A 65 7.08 5.39 1.91
N SER A 66 5.98 4.90 2.46
CA SER A 66 6.02 3.87 3.51
C SER A 66 6.57 2.54 3.01
N GLY A 67 6.39 2.23 1.71
CA GLY A 67 6.83 0.96 1.13
C GLY A 67 5.97 -0.24 1.54
N GLU A 68 4.90 0.03 2.29
CA GLU A 68 4.00 -0.98 2.82
C GLU A 68 2.81 -1.23 1.89
N PRO A 69 2.15 -2.40 2.00
CA PRO A 69 0.91 -2.67 1.29
C PRO A 69 -0.14 -1.60 1.59
N ARG A 70 -0.86 -1.17 0.55
CA ARG A 70 -1.91 -0.14 0.68
C ARG A 70 -2.91 -0.44 1.80
N ASP A 71 -3.28 -1.72 1.96
CA ASP A 71 -4.26 -2.12 2.97
C ASP A 71 -3.72 -1.92 4.40
N LEU A 72 -2.45 -2.25 4.63
CA LEU A 72 -1.77 -2.03 5.92
C LEU A 72 -1.63 -0.53 6.22
N VAL A 73 -1.28 0.27 5.22
CA VAL A 73 -1.22 1.73 5.34
C VAL A 73 -2.58 2.31 5.70
N MET A 74 -3.67 1.81 5.11
CA MET A 74 -5.02 2.28 5.45
C MET A 74 -5.44 1.89 6.87
N LEU A 75 -5.06 0.69 7.35
CA LEU A 75 -5.27 0.28 8.75
C LEU A 75 -4.48 1.17 9.72
N ALA A 76 -3.21 1.43 9.43
CA ALA A 76 -2.34 2.28 10.23
C ALA A 76 -2.82 3.73 10.28
N LEU A 77 -3.32 4.28 9.17
CA LEU A 77 -3.97 5.59 9.16
C LEU A 77 -5.23 5.62 10.02
N GLY A 78 -6.04 4.55 10.00
CA GLY A 78 -7.18 4.40 10.90
C GLY A 78 -6.78 4.35 12.37
N TRP A 79 -5.66 3.69 12.68
CA TRP A 79 -5.07 3.67 14.01
C TRP A 79 -4.67 5.07 14.48
N LEU A 80 -3.97 5.85 13.64
CA LEU A 80 -3.59 7.23 13.96
C LEU A 80 -4.81 8.16 14.10
N ALA A 81 -5.84 7.96 13.28
CA ALA A 81 -7.07 8.74 13.34
C ALA A 81 -7.84 8.49 14.66
N ARG A 82 -7.80 7.27 15.18
CA ARG A 82 -8.37 6.93 16.50
C ARG A 82 -7.70 7.72 17.64
N GLU A 83 -6.42 7.99 17.51
CA GLU A 83 -5.63 8.77 18.49
C GLU A 83 -5.66 10.29 18.20
N ASP A 84 -6.47 10.75 17.24
CA ASP A 84 -6.58 12.14 16.81
C ASP A 84 -5.27 12.77 16.28
N LYS A 85 -4.30 11.94 15.85
CA LYS A 85 -2.95 12.38 15.42
C LYS A 85 -2.86 12.87 13.98
N VAL A 86 -3.85 12.55 13.16
CA VAL A 86 -3.85 12.84 11.72
C VAL A 86 -5.16 13.48 11.28
N ALA A 87 -5.06 14.44 10.37
CA ALA A 87 -6.19 14.99 9.63
C ALA A 87 -6.18 14.44 8.20
N ILE A 88 -7.35 14.08 7.69
CA ILE A 88 -7.52 13.58 6.32
C ILE A 88 -8.52 14.49 5.63
N ASP A 89 -8.01 15.37 4.78
CA ASP A 89 -8.84 16.27 3.98
C ASP A 89 -9.21 15.61 2.65
N GLY A 90 -10.52 15.54 2.41
CA GLY A 90 -11.10 14.99 1.19
C GLY A 90 -11.38 16.09 0.19
N GLU A 91 -10.40 16.46 -0.62
CA GLU A 91 -10.68 17.26 -1.81
C GLU A 91 -11.14 16.34 -2.94
N SER A 92 -12.08 16.81 -3.77
CA SER A 92 -12.87 16.04 -4.76
C SER A 92 -12.12 15.03 -5.67
N ARG A 93 -10.78 15.11 -5.75
CA ARG A 93 -9.93 14.24 -6.56
C ARG A 93 -8.72 13.63 -5.82
N GLY A 94 -8.55 13.90 -4.53
CA GLY A 94 -7.40 13.43 -3.76
C GLY A 94 -7.61 13.58 -2.26
N ARG A 95 -7.26 12.53 -1.50
CA ARG A 95 -7.18 12.58 -0.04
C ARG A 95 -5.76 12.97 0.35
N THR A 96 -5.63 14.07 1.08
CA THR A 96 -4.36 14.52 1.68
C THR A 96 -4.38 14.18 3.15
N VAL A 97 -3.25 13.72 3.67
CA VAL A 97 -3.04 13.37 5.07
C VAL A 97 -2.01 14.34 5.65
N SER A 98 -2.34 14.96 6.77
CA SER A 98 -1.44 15.82 7.55
C SER A 98 -1.44 15.40 9.02
N LEU A 99 -0.39 15.76 9.74
CA LEU A 99 -0.41 15.66 11.20
C LEU A 99 -1.34 16.73 11.76
N ARG A 100 -1.98 16.39 12.88
CA ARG A 100 -2.77 17.33 13.67
C ARG A 100 -1.86 17.89 14.77
N GLU A 101 -1.77 19.21 14.85
CA GLU A 101 -1.03 19.91 15.93
C GLU A 101 -1.81 19.91 17.24
#